data_AF-A0A2V5U910-F1
#
_entry.id   AF-A0A2V5U910-F1
#
_cell.length_a   1.000
_cell.length_b   1.000
_cell.length_c   1.000
_cell.angle_alpha   90.00
_cell.angle_beta   90.00
_cell.angle_gamma   90.00
#
_symmetry.space_group_name_H-M   'P 1'
#
loop_
_entity.id
_entity.type
_entity.pdbx_description
1 polymer ?
#
loop_
_entity_poly.entity_id
_entity_poly.type
_entity_poly.pdbx_seq_one_letter_code
_entity_poly.pdbx_strand_id
1 'polypeptide(L)'
;MAQHIAAEQPGDYYIGRRYYKPDFKFWGYVRRLGQPWSTAQLVMLNEKEKLAPDREHLEFGSDNNYEYKLYGYFSGDKVYEPASNSVYPEFVLKGYELISTNPPPIFRSQIRGKPSPTELRYTVEKPE
;
A
#
# COMPACT_ATOMS: atom_id res chain seq x y z
N MET A 1 4.93 10.12 -12.91
CA MET A 1 5.36 8.95 -12.11
C MET A 1 6.88 8.79 -12.09
N ALA A 2 7.53 8.56 -13.24
CA ALA A 2 8.99 8.37 -13.30
C ALA A 2 9.81 9.50 -12.64
N GLN A 3 9.37 10.76 -12.81
CA GLN A 3 10.03 11.92 -12.17
C GLN A 3 9.95 11.91 -10.63
N HIS A 4 8.86 11.39 -10.04
CA HIS A 4 8.75 11.27 -8.58
C HIS A 4 9.67 10.18 -8.03
N ILE A 5 9.78 9.05 -8.75
CA ILE A 5 10.65 7.94 -8.35
C ILE A 5 12.12 8.37 -8.40
N ALA A 6 12.52 9.12 -9.44
CA ALA A 6 13.88 9.64 -9.55
C ALA A 6 14.25 10.68 -8.48
N ALA A 7 13.26 11.32 -7.85
CA ALA A 7 13.46 12.31 -6.79
C ALA A 7 13.50 11.68 -5.37
N GLU A 8 13.31 10.36 -5.25
CA GLU A 8 13.36 9.65 -3.98
C GLU A 8 14.75 9.79 -3.34
N GLN A 9 14.76 10.25 -2.10
CA GLN A 9 16.01 10.33 -1.34
C GLN A 9 16.51 8.92 -1.01
N PRO A 10 17.84 8.67 -1.09
CA PRO A 10 18.39 7.41 -0.62
C PRO A 10 18.08 7.20 0.87
N GLY A 11 17.83 5.94 1.26
CA GLY A 11 17.62 5.58 2.64
C GLY A 11 17.22 4.12 2.80
N ASP A 12 17.11 3.67 4.05
CA ASP A 12 16.65 2.32 4.38
C ASP A 12 15.16 2.35 4.72
N TYR A 13 14.34 2.52 3.68
CA TYR A 13 12.89 2.52 3.78
C TYR A 13 12.24 2.03 2.48
N TYR A 14 10.96 1.72 2.58
CA TYR A 14 10.12 1.33 1.47
C TYR A 14 9.13 2.45 1.14
N ILE A 15 8.62 2.46 -0.09
CA ILE A 15 7.51 3.33 -0.47
C ILE A 15 6.22 2.54 -0.42
N GLY A 16 5.26 3.02 0.38
CA GLY A 16 3.95 2.43 0.56
C GLY A 16 2.85 3.29 -0.05
N ARG A 17 1.91 2.67 -0.76
CA ARG A 17 0.64 3.28 -1.17
C ARG A 17 -0.49 2.56 -0.46
N ARG A 18 -1.25 3.30 0.34
CA ARG A 18 -2.44 2.77 0.99
C ARG A 18 -3.46 2.36 -0.08
N TYR A 19 -3.91 1.12 -0.01
CA TYR A 19 -5.00 0.60 -0.83
C TYR A 19 -6.04 -0.03 0.09
N TYR A 20 -7.08 0.73 0.42
CA TYR A 20 -8.11 0.31 1.35
C TYR A 20 -9.31 -0.29 0.63
N LYS A 21 -9.75 -1.44 1.14
CA LYS A 21 -11.03 -2.05 0.79
C LYS A 21 -11.69 -2.52 2.09
N PRO A 22 -12.98 -2.20 2.37
CA PRO A 22 -13.60 -2.50 3.66
C PRO A 22 -13.57 -3.98 4.06
N ASP A 23 -13.72 -4.88 3.08
CA ASP A 23 -13.85 -6.32 3.34
C ASP A 23 -12.47 -7.02 3.48
N PHE A 24 -11.38 -6.37 3.05
CA PHE A 24 -10.05 -6.99 2.93
C PHE A 24 -9.14 -6.63 4.10
N LYS A 25 -8.22 -7.52 4.45
CA LYS A 25 -7.28 -7.31 5.57
C LYS A 25 -5.89 -6.82 5.18
N PHE A 26 -5.55 -6.84 3.90
CA PHE A 26 -4.29 -6.24 3.44
C PHE A 26 -4.27 -4.73 3.68
N TRP A 27 -3.08 -4.18 3.76
CA TRP A 27 -2.89 -2.75 3.97
C TRP A 27 -2.72 -1.99 2.65
N GLY A 28 -1.87 -2.46 1.75
CA GLY A 28 -1.55 -1.70 0.55
C GLY A 28 -0.33 -2.20 -0.18
N TYR A 29 0.09 -1.43 -1.17
CA TYR A 29 1.21 -1.77 -2.04
C TYR A 29 2.50 -1.21 -1.47
N VAL A 30 3.55 -2.04 -1.39
CA VAL A 30 4.88 -1.67 -0.91
C VAL A 30 5.91 -2.01 -1.97
N ARG A 31 6.81 -1.07 -2.26
CA ARG A 31 7.95 -1.27 -3.17
C ARG A 31 9.24 -0.75 -2.59
N ARG A 32 10.35 -1.22 -3.13
CA ARG A 32 11.68 -0.66 -2.88
C ARG A 32 11.82 0.70 -3.56
N LEU A 33 12.77 1.48 -3.05
CA LEU A 33 13.22 2.73 -3.67
C LEU A 33 13.65 2.53 -5.11
N GLY A 34 13.37 3.51 -5.96
CA GLY A 34 13.74 3.50 -7.38
C GLY A 34 12.95 2.52 -8.26
N GLN A 35 12.17 1.61 -7.67
CA GLN A 35 11.38 0.63 -8.42
C GLN A 35 10.05 1.23 -8.89
N PRO A 36 9.53 0.82 -10.06
CA PRO A 36 8.20 1.23 -10.51
C PRO A 36 7.09 0.56 -9.68
N TRP A 37 5.91 1.18 -9.65
CA TRP A 37 4.74 0.67 -8.93
C TRP A 37 4.27 -0.70 -9.41
N SER A 38 4.47 -1.05 -10.68
CA SER A 38 4.22 -2.39 -11.23
C SER A 38 4.99 -3.53 -10.55
N THR A 39 6.05 -3.23 -9.81
CA THR A 39 6.81 -4.23 -9.00
C THR A 39 6.38 -4.28 -7.54
N ALA A 40 5.45 -3.41 -7.12
CA ALA A 40 5.02 -3.33 -5.74
C ALA A 40 4.27 -4.59 -5.32
N GLN A 41 4.47 -4.99 -4.07
CA GLN A 41 3.81 -6.13 -3.46
C GLN A 41 2.63 -5.65 -2.63
N LEU A 42 1.47 -6.28 -2.78
CA LEU A 42 0.35 -6.09 -1.87
C LEU A 42 0.66 -6.81 -0.56
N VAL A 43 0.69 -6.10 0.57
CA VAL A 43 1.19 -6.65 1.84
C VAL A 43 0.14 -6.72 2.93
N MET A 44 0.33 -7.69 3.82
CA MET A 44 -0.23 -7.67 5.17
C MET A 44 0.78 -6.99 6.08
N LEU A 45 0.36 -5.97 6.82
CA LEU A 45 1.23 -5.38 7.83
C LEU A 45 1.21 -6.22 9.10
N ASN A 46 2.40 -6.48 9.63
CA ASN A 46 2.59 -6.95 10.98
C ASN A 46 2.82 -5.74 11.88
N GLU A 47 1.80 -5.46 12.69
CA GLU A 47 1.68 -4.26 13.50
C GLU A 47 1.95 -4.52 14.99
N LYS A 48 2.73 -5.57 15.31
CA LYS A 48 3.08 -5.90 16.71
C LYS A 48 3.87 -4.79 17.41
N GLU A 49 4.62 -3.99 16.65
CA GLU A 49 5.47 -2.92 17.18
C GLU A 49 4.96 -1.52 16.84
N LYS A 50 4.43 -1.34 15.63
CA LYS A 50 3.85 -0.07 15.18
C LYS A 50 2.55 -0.34 14.42
N LEU A 51 1.50 0.38 14.81
CA LEU A 51 0.22 0.35 14.10
C LEU A 51 0.30 1.08 12.76
N ALA A 52 -0.53 0.67 11.81
CA ALA A 52 -0.75 1.39 10.57
C ALA A 52 -1.39 2.76 10.84
N PRO A 53 -1.18 3.76 9.95
CA PRO A 53 -1.61 5.14 10.21
C PRO A 53 -3.09 5.29 10.55
N ASP A 54 -3.97 4.68 9.76
CA ASP A 54 -5.42 4.74 9.97
C ASP A 54 -5.87 4.07 11.28
N ARG A 55 -5.20 3.00 11.69
CA ARG A 55 -5.53 2.27 12.93
C ARG A 55 -5.04 2.98 14.18
N GLU A 56 -3.91 3.68 14.10
CA GLU A 56 -3.41 4.51 15.20
C GLU A 56 -4.39 5.65 15.54
N HIS A 57 -5.09 6.16 14.52
CA HIS A 57 -6.11 7.21 14.68
C HIS A 57 -7.54 6.68 14.84
N LEU A 58 -7.77 5.35 14.78
CA LEU A 58 -9.10 4.71 14.79
C LEU A 58 -10.02 5.18 13.66
N GLU A 59 -9.44 5.62 12.54
CA GLU A 59 -10.15 6.14 11.37
C GLU A 59 -9.88 5.22 10.16
N PHE A 60 -10.38 3.99 10.22
CA PHE A 60 -10.08 2.93 9.24
C PHE A 60 -10.30 3.38 7.78
N GLY A 61 -9.22 3.33 6.98
CA GLY A 61 -9.24 3.69 5.58
C GLY A 61 -9.35 5.18 5.26
N SER A 62 -9.29 6.07 6.26
CA SER A 62 -9.26 7.53 6.09
C SER A 62 -8.10 7.99 5.20
N ASP A 63 -7.00 7.23 5.23
CA ASP A 63 -5.78 7.48 4.50
C ASP A 63 -5.70 6.76 3.14
N ASN A 64 -6.84 6.29 2.61
CA ASN A 64 -6.84 5.60 1.32
C ASN A 64 -6.18 6.46 0.22
N ASN A 65 -5.33 5.83 -0.60
CA ASN A 65 -4.48 6.46 -1.61
C ASN A 65 -3.33 7.35 -1.08
N TYR A 66 -3.11 7.47 0.23
CA TYR A 66 -1.95 8.20 0.75
C TYR A 66 -0.65 7.44 0.47
N GLU A 67 0.43 8.20 0.30
CA GLU A 67 1.77 7.68 0.06
C GLU A 67 2.66 7.92 1.28
N TYR A 68 3.41 6.89 1.66
CA TYR A 68 4.24 6.87 2.87
C TYR A 68 5.64 6.35 2.58
N LYS A 69 6.61 6.83 3.35
CA LYS A 69 7.79 6.03 3.66
C LYS A 69 7.41 5.03 4.74
N LEU A 70 7.83 3.78 4.58
CA LEU A 70 7.66 2.74 5.58
C LEU A 70 9.03 2.25 6.03
N TYR A 71 9.26 2.29 7.33
CA TYR A 71 10.42 1.72 7.97
C TYR A 71 10.04 0.33 8.48
N GLY A 72 10.80 -0.68 8.09
CA GLY A 72 10.44 -2.07 8.34
C GLY A 72 11.12 -3.03 7.37
N TYR A 73 10.65 -4.26 7.36
CA TYR A 73 11.19 -5.31 6.51
C TYR A 73 10.15 -6.38 6.21
N PHE A 74 10.35 -7.10 5.12
CA PHE A 74 9.59 -8.32 4.84
C PHE A 74 10.11 -9.45 5.73
N SER A 75 9.25 -10.09 6.51
CA SER A 75 9.64 -11.17 7.43
C SER A 75 10.04 -12.46 6.70
N GLY A 76 9.61 -12.61 5.45
CA GLY A 76 9.70 -13.87 4.69
C GLY A 76 8.46 -14.75 4.86
N ASP A 77 7.62 -14.46 5.84
CA ASP A 77 6.34 -15.13 6.05
C ASP A 77 5.28 -14.64 5.08
N LYS A 78 4.21 -15.42 5.00
CA LYS A 78 3.03 -15.10 4.21
C LYS A 78 1.77 -15.28 5.04
N VAL A 79 0.78 -14.43 4.80
CA VAL A 79 -0.46 -14.37 5.56
C VAL A 79 -1.63 -14.59 4.63
N TYR A 80 -2.53 -15.49 5.03
CA TYR A 80 -3.77 -15.76 4.31
C TYR A 80 -4.79 -14.64 4.55
N GLU A 81 -5.43 -14.19 3.47
CA GLU A 81 -6.44 -13.15 3.48
C GLU A 81 -7.76 -13.72 2.93
N PRO A 82 -8.81 -13.82 3.75
CA PRO A 82 -10.01 -14.57 3.41
C PRO A 82 -10.91 -13.90 2.37
N ALA A 83 -10.94 -12.56 2.27
CA ALA A 83 -11.83 -11.88 1.32
C ALA A 83 -11.43 -12.10 -0.13
N SER A 84 -10.13 -12.20 -0.39
CA SER A 84 -9.53 -12.53 -1.69
C SER A 84 -9.24 -14.02 -1.87
N ASN A 85 -9.36 -14.82 -0.81
CA ASN A 85 -8.86 -16.20 -0.76
C ASN A 85 -7.41 -16.32 -1.28
N SER A 86 -6.56 -15.35 -0.91
CA SER A 86 -5.18 -15.24 -1.40
C SER A 86 -4.19 -15.16 -0.26
N VAL A 87 -2.91 -15.33 -0.58
CA VAL A 87 -1.81 -15.30 0.37
C VAL A 87 -0.87 -14.15 0.01
N TYR A 88 -0.64 -13.25 0.96
CA TYR A 88 0.16 -12.05 0.75
C TYR A 88 1.44 -12.08 1.60
N PRO A 89 2.54 -11.49 1.14
CA PRO A 89 3.74 -11.32 1.95
C PRO A 89 3.45 -10.45 3.19
N GLU A 90 4.08 -10.82 4.30
CA GLU A 90 4.03 -10.03 5.54
C GLU A 90 5.14 -8.97 5.55
N PHE A 91 4.79 -7.74 5.93
CA PHE A 91 5.72 -6.65 6.15
C PHE A 91 5.66 -6.19 7.61
N VAL A 92 6.77 -6.30 8.33
CA VAL A 92 6.90 -5.87 9.73
C VAL A 92 7.07 -4.35 9.76
N LEU A 93 6.08 -3.64 10.25
CA LEU A 93 6.09 -2.18 10.36
C LEU A 93 6.81 -1.75 11.65
N LYS A 94 7.81 -0.87 11.50
CA LYS A 94 8.55 -0.25 12.61
C LYS A 94 8.31 1.25 12.72
N GLY A 95 7.92 1.89 11.63
CA GLY A 95 7.66 3.32 11.56
C GLY A 95 7.16 3.73 10.20
N TYR A 96 6.64 4.95 10.09
CA TYR A 96 6.24 5.53 8.81
C TYR A 96 6.37 7.05 8.81
N GLU A 97 6.49 7.63 7.63
CA GLU A 97 6.40 9.08 7.39
C GLU A 97 5.43 9.33 6.22
N LEU A 98 4.52 10.28 6.37
CA LEU A 98 3.64 10.71 5.29
C LEU A 98 4.46 11.43 4.22
N ILE A 99 4.34 10.99 2.96
CA ILE A 99 4.93 11.66 1.79
C ILE A 99 3.90 12.58 1.15
N SER A 100 2.68 12.07 0.89
CA SER A 100 1.64 12.82 0.20
C SER A 100 0.25 12.28 0.47
N THR A 101 -0.70 13.20 0.63
CA THR A 101 -2.14 12.90 0.71
C THR A 101 -2.83 12.94 -0.66
N ASN A 102 -2.15 13.47 -1.68
CA ASN A 102 -2.62 13.51 -3.06
C ASN A 102 -1.52 13.11 -4.05
N PRO A 103 -1.02 11.87 -3.97
CA PRO A 103 0.03 11.40 -4.86
C PRO A 103 -0.50 11.06 -6.27
N PRO A 104 0.37 10.97 -7.29
CA PRO A 104 -0.02 10.62 -8.66
C PRO A 104 -0.75 9.26 -8.73
N PRO A 105 -1.64 9.08 -9.73
CA PRO A 105 -2.40 7.85 -9.92
C PRO A 105 -1.48 6.68 -10.29
N ILE A 106 -1.72 5.51 -9.69
CA ILE A 106 -0.97 4.26 -9.93
C ILE A 106 -1.86 3.13 -10.47
N PHE A 107 -3.18 3.26 -10.38
CA PHE A 107 -4.13 2.25 -10.84
C PHE A 107 -4.77 2.64 -12.17
N ARG A 108 -5.10 1.65 -12.98
CA ARG A 108 -5.80 1.85 -14.25
C ARG A 108 -7.10 2.62 -14.09
N SER A 109 -7.87 2.33 -13.03
CA SER A 109 -9.10 3.04 -12.69
C SER A 109 -8.90 4.53 -12.43
N GLN A 110 -7.75 4.92 -11.87
CA GLN A 110 -7.38 6.30 -11.62
C GLN A 110 -6.90 7.02 -12.91
N ILE A 111 -6.26 6.28 -13.82
CA ILE A 111 -5.68 6.84 -15.05
C ILE A 111 -6.74 7.02 -16.16
N ARG A 112 -7.58 6.00 -16.37
CA ARG A 112 -8.50 5.94 -17.55
C ARG A 112 -9.95 6.30 -17.23
N GLY A 113 -10.30 6.54 -15.98
CA GLY A 113 -11.67 6.87 -15.56
C GLY A 113 -12.48 5.66 -15.08
N LYS A 114 -13.49 5.97 -14.24
CA LYS A 114 -14.13 5.13 -13.21
C LYS A 114 -14.81 3.85 -13.74
N PRO A 115 -14.32 2.64 -13.40
CA PRO A 115 -15.22 1.51 -13.15
C PRO A 115 -16.18 1.85 -12.01
N SER A 116 -17.38 1.27 -12.01
CA SER A 116 -18.37 1.52 -10.97
C SER A 116 -17.83 1.12 -9.58
N PRO A 117 -18.28 1.79 -8.50
CA PRO A 117 -17.89 1.41 -7.13
C PRO A 117 -18.17 -0.07 -6.81
N THR A 118 -19.20 -0.63 -7.43
CA THR A 118 -19.57 -2.06 -7.37
C THR A 118 -18.54 -2.97 -8.03
N GLU A 119 -18.04 -2.61 -9.22
CA GLU A 119 -17.00 -3.39 -9.92
C GLU A 119 -15.67 -3.38 -9.17
N LEU A 120 -15.35 -2.24 -8.53
CA LEU A 120 -14.15 -2.15 -7.72
C LEU A 120 -14.28 -2.79 -6.36
N ARG A 121 -15.47 -3.02 -5.80
CA ARG A 121 -15.60 -3.46 -4.40
C ARG A 121 -14.81 -4.74 -4.10
N TYR A 122 -14.83 -5.72 -5.00
CA TYR A 122 -14.15 -7.00 -4.82
C TYR A 122 -12.93 -7.19 -5.72
N THR A 123 -12.70 -6.29 -6.68
CA THR A 123 -11.54 -6.35 -7.57
C THR A 123 -10.32 -5.76 -6.87
N VAL A 124 -9.24 -6.53 -6.80
CA VAL A 124 -7.92 -6.07 -6.32
C VAL A 124 -7.11 -5.62 -7.55
N GLU A 125 -6.98 -4.31 -7.73
CA GLU A 125 -6.25 -3.74 -8.86
C GLU A 125 -4.74 -3.82 -8.63
N LYS A 126 -3.97 -4.25 -9.64
CA LYS A 126 -2.52 -4.12 -9.62
C LYS A 126 -2.09 -2.73 -10.10
N PRO A 127 -1.06 -2.12 -9.49
CA PRO A 127 -0.49 -0.89 -10.01
C PRO A 127 0.14 -1.07 -11.40
N GLU A 128 0.11 -0.01 -12.22
CA GLU A 128 0.77 0.07 -13.54
C GLU A 128 2.20 0.65 -13.45
#